data_AF-A0A3S0XLS0-F1
#
_entry.id   AF-A0A3S0XLS0-F1
#
_cell.length_a   1.000
_cell.length_b   1.000
_cell.length_c   1.000
_cell.angle_alpha   90.00
_cell.angle_beta   90.00
_cell.angle_gamma   90.00
#
_symmetry.space_group_name_H-M   'P 1'
#
loop_
_entity.id
_entity.type
_entity.pdbx_description
1 polymer ?
#
loop_
_entity_poly.entity_id
_entity_poly.type
_entity_poly.pdbx_seq_one_letter_code
_entity_poly.pdbx_strand_id
1 'polypeptide(L)'
;MPPKTTRPPLGGIDMSPEIDPIREYGLKKGFLPTDPGEPAAPLPPKAAVAPSAPEIPEPPRLVRPAPTRPWQAMLPDYLIEELRQAAAREGTAQKVIVLRALRQAGYRVDDIDLQDLRRR
;
A
#
# COMPACT_ATOMS: atom_id res chain seq x y z
N MET A 1 41.50 0.65 11.51
CA MET A 1 40.23 0.09 11.02
C MET A 1 39.28 -0.05 12.20
N PRO A 2 38.06 0.52 12.18
CA PRO A 2 37.11 0.33 13.29
C PRO A 2 36.48 -1.07 13.24
N PRO A 3 36.18 -1.72 14.38
CA PRO A 3 35.55 -3.04 14.41
C PRO A 3 34.06 -2.94 14.03
N LYS A 4 33.60 -3.88 13.20
CA LYS A 4 32.20 -4.01 12.74
C LYS A 4 31.31 -4.37 13.93
N THR A 5 30.32 -3.53 14.24
CA THR A 5 29.25 -3.85 15.19
C THR A 5 28.35 -4.95 14.61
N THR A 6 28.52 -6.18 15.09
CA THR A 6 27.63 -7.31 14.82
C THR A 6 26.25 -7.02 15.43
N ARG A 7 25.20 -6.98 14.59
CA ARG A 7 23.82 -6.86 15.07
C ARG A 7 23.42 -8.12 15.84
N PRO A 8 22.70 -8.03 16.96
CA PRO A 8 22.19 -9.20 17.67
C PRO A 8 21.17 -9.98 16.80
N PRO A 9 21.11 -11.31 16.93
CA PRO A 9 20.15 -12.12 16.20
C PRO A 9 18.72 -11.78 16.65
N LEU A 10 17.78 -11.74 15.70
CA LEU A 10 16.33 -11.74 15.96
C LEU A 10 15.94 -13.12 16.51
N GLY A 11 16.21 -13.34 17.80
CA GLY A 11 15.85 -14.55 18.53
C GLY A 11 15.06 -14.17 19.78
N GLY A 12 13.73 -14.13 19.67
CA GLY A 12 12.82 -13.79 20.75
C GLY A 12 11.41 -14.30 20.51
N ILE A 13 11.28 -15.49 19.92
CA ILE A 13 10.06 -16.28 19.99
C ILE A 13 10.29 -17.35 21.06
N ASP A 14 9.85 -17.06 22.29
CA ASP A 14 9.76 -18.03 23.37
C ASP A 14 8.84 -19.18 22.93
N MET A 15 9.41 -20.38 22.85
CA MET A 15 8.72 -21.62 22.53
C MET A 15 8.05 -22.17 23.81
N SER A 16 6.90 -21.62 24.19
CA SER A 16 6.06 -22.09 25.31
C SER A 16 4.59 -21.68 25.11
N PRO A 17 3.62 -22.30 25.80
CA PRO A 17 2.38 -22.91 25.27
C PRO A 17 1.27 -21.97 24.76
N GLU A 18 1.56 -20.69 24.57
CA GLU A 18 0.61 -19.70 24.06
C GLU A 18 0.36 -19.82 22.54
N ILE A 19 1.13 -20.69 21.88
CA ILE A 19 0.99 -21.09 20.47
C ILE A 19 -0.23 -22.00 20.27
N ASP A 20 -0.69 -22.73 21.30
CA ASP A 20 -1.79 -23.68 21.17
C ASP A 20 -3.13 -23.03 20.74
N PRO A 21 -3.60 -21.93 21.35
CA PRO A 21 -4.84 -21.27 20.90
C PRO A 21 -4.72 -20.66 19.51
N ILE A 22 -3.55 -20.13 19.14
CA ILE A 22 -3.30 -19.57 17.81
C ILE A 22 -3.30 -20.69 16.75
N ARG A 23 -2.69 -21.83 17.07
CA ARG A 23 -2.65 -23.00 16.20
C ARG A 23 -4.04 -23.64 16.05
N GLU A 24 -4.82 -23.74 17.12
CA GLU A 24 -6.19 -24.25 17.08
C GLU A 24 -7.11 -23.34 16.24
N TYR A 25 -6.97 -22.02 16.40
CA TYR A 25 -7.67 -21.04 15.56
C TYR A 25 -7.29 -21.19 14.08
N GLY A 26 -6.00 -21.33 13.78
CA GLY A 26 -5.50 -21.53 12.43
C GLY A 26 -6.01 -22.82 11.78
N LEU A 27 -6.09 -23.92 12.55
CA LEU A 27 -6.65 -25.19 12.09
C LEU A 27 -8.15 -25.08 11.82
N LYS A 28 -8.92 -24.48 12.76
CA LYS A 28 -10.37 -24.31 12.65
C LYS A 28 -10.78 -23.42 11.47
N LYS A 29 -9.94 -22.44 11.12
CA LYS A 29 -10.18 -21.52 10.00
C LYS A 29 -9.55 -21.98 8.68
N GLY A 30 -8.90 -23.15 8.65
CA GLY A 30 -8.28 -23.72 7.44
C GLY A 30 -7.05 -22.95 6.95
N PHE A 31 -6.43 -22.11 7.79
CA PHE A 31 -5.21 -21.37 7.44
C PHE A 31 -3.94 -22.19 7.61
N LEU A 32 -3.99 -23.27 8.40
CA LEU A 32 -2.85 -24.15 8.62
C LEU A 32 -2.97 -25.42 7.76
N PRO A 33 -1.96 -25.73 6.93
CA PRO A 33 -1.90 -26.98 6.17
C PRO A 33 -1.81 -28.18 7.12
N THR A 34 -2.71 -29.14 6.97
CA THR A 34 -2.80 -30.34 7.81
C THR A 34 -2.10 -31.57 7.24
N ASP A 35 -1.32 -31.44 6.17
CA ASP A 35 -0.77 -32.61 5.46
C ASP A 35 0.76 -32.54 5.30
N PRO A 36 1.52 -33.46 5.91
CA PRO A 36 2.88 -33.77 5.53
C PRO A 36 2.87 -35.03 4.64
N GLY A 37 2.95 -34.86 3.31
CA GLY A 37 2.81 -36.01 2.41
C GLY A 37 3.12 -35.79 0.92
N GLU A 38 4.36 -35.38 0.61
CA GLU A 38 5.18 -35.86 -0.53
C GLU A 38 4.65 -35.84 -2.02
N PRO A 39 5.51 -36.11 -3.05
CA PRO A 39 5.56 -35.35 -4.30
C PRO A 39 5.02 -36.14 -5.52
N ALA A 40 4.63 -35.44 -6.60
CA ALA A 40 4.73 -35.97 -7.98
C ALA A 40 4.26 -34.94 -9.00
N ALA A 41 5.14 -34.57 -9.94
CA ALA A 41 4.71 -34.11 -11.25
C ALA A 41 4.05 -35.28 -12.01
N PRO A 42 3.07 -35.02 -12.88
CA PRO A 42 3.40 -35.02 -14.31
C PRO A 42 2.68 -33.91 -15.11
N LEU A 43 3.41 -33.31 -16.06
CA LEU A 43 2.84 -32.49 -17.14
C LEU A 43 2.06 -33.37 -18.13
N PRO A 44 0.89 -32.91 -18.63
CA PRO A 44 0.43 -33.32 -19.96
C PRO A 44 -0.06 -32.09 -20.77
N PRO A 45 -0.52 -32.27 -22.02
CA PRO A 45 0.19 -31.96 -23.25
C PRO A 45 -0.17 -30.59 -23.85
N LYS A 46 0.69 -30.13 -24.77
CA LYS A 46 0.50 -28.95 -25.63
C LYS A 46 -0.82 -29.06 -26.41
N ALA A 47 -1.84 -28.32 -25.97
CA ALA A 47 -3.11 -28.19 -26.66
C ALA A 47 -3.04 -27.06 -27.69
N ALA A 48 -3.73 -27.30 -28.80
CA ALA A 48 -3.68 -26.58 -30.06
C ALA A 48 -4.21 -25.14 -29.98
N VAL A 49 -3.76 -24.35 -30.96
CA VAL A 49 -4.25 -23.01 -31.29
C VAL A 49 -5.78 -23.05 -31.48
N ALA A 50 -6.48 -22.25 -30.69
CA ALA A 50 -7.91 -21.96 -30.85
C ALA A 50 -8.13 -20.42 -30.82
N PRO A 51 -9.14 -19.93 -31.54
CA PRO A 51 -9.19 -18.55 -32.04
C PRO A 51 -9.59 -17.52 -30.97
N SER A 52 -9.11 -16.29 -31.19
CA SER A 52 -9.44 -15.01 -30.56
C SER A 52 -10.45 -15.04 -29.42
N ALA A 53 -9.92 -15.01 -28.19
CA ALA A 53 -10.69 -14.68 -27.00
C ALA A 53 -11.22 -13.23 -27.10
N PRO A 54 -12.48 -12.97 -26.69
CA PRO A 54 -12.99 -11.60 -26.57
C PRO A 54 -12.16 -10.82 -25.56
N GLU A 55 -11.80 -9.59 -25.92
CA GLU A 55 -11.03 -8.64 -25.14
C GLU A 55 -11.77 -8.35 -23.82
N ILE A 56 -11.31 -8.98 -22.74
CA ILE A 56 -11.74 -8.70 -21.38
C ILE A 56 -11.29 -7.25 -21.09
N PRO A 57 -12.19 -6.31 -20.75
CA PRO A 57 -11.77 -4.96 -20.40
C PRO A 57 -10.76 -5.04 -19.26
N GLU A 58 -9.53 -4.56 -19.52
CA GLU A 58 -8.49 -4.54 -18.49
C GLU A 58 -9.05 -3.86 -17.23
N PRO A 59 -8.95 -4.50 -16.05
CA PRO A 59 -9.39 -3.86 -14.82
C PRO A 59 -8.65 -2.52 -14.68
N PRO A 60 -9.31 -1.45 -14.23
CA PRO A 60 -8.70 -0.13 -14.15
C PRO A 60 -7.41 -0.25 -13.36
N ARG A 61 -6.27 -0.03 -14.04
CA ARG A 61 -4.95 -0.07 -13.41
C ARG A 61 -5.02 0.90 -12.25
N LEU A 62 -4.93 0.37 -11.03
CA LEU A 62 -5.02 1.15 -9.81
C LEU A 62 -3.77 2.04 -9.74
N VAL A 63 -3.84 3.22 -10.36
CA VAL A 63 -2.73 4.17 -10.38
C VAL A 63 -2.51 4.60 -8.94
N ARG A 64 -1.31 4.36 -8.43
CA ARG A 64 -0.92 4.72 -7.06
C ARG A 64 -0.36 6.13 -7.07
N PRO A 65 -0.65 6.97 -6.06
CA PRO A 65 0.02 8.25 -5.90
C PRO A 65 1.54 8.11 -5.90
N ALA A 66 2.24 9.16 -6.32
CA ALA A 66 3.69 9.20 -6.28
C ALA A 66 4.18 9.10 -4.82
N PRO A 67 5.35 8.49 -4.57
CA PRO A 67 5.95 8.45 -3.24
C PRO A 67 6.21 9.88 -2.72
N THR A 68 5.67 10.20 -1.55
CA THR A 68 5.77 11.54 -0.95
C THR A 68 6.87 11.63 0.10
N ARG A 69 7.53 12.79 0.21
CA ARG A 69 8.42 13.13 1.33
C ARG A 69 7.76 14.19 2.23
N PRO A 70 7.88 14.10 3.57
CA PRO A 70 7.36 15.13 4.45
C PRO A 70 8.15 16.43 4.25
N TRP A 71 7.42 17.53 4.11
CA TRP A 71 7.99 18.87 4.07
C TRP A 71 7.29 19.72 5.14
N GLN A 72 8.09 20.43 5.94
CA GLN A 72 7.61 21.32 6.99
C GLN A 72 7.91 22.76 6.58
N ALA A 73 6.92 23.64 6.72
CA ALA A 73 7.03 25.07 6.44
C ALA A 73 6.39 25.85 7.59
N MET A 74 6.95 27.01 7.90
CA MET A 74 6.34 27.96 8.83
C MET A 74 5.40 28.88 8.04
N LEU A 75 4.14 28.91 8.44
CA LEU A 75 3.11 29.76 7.87
C LEU A 75 2.46 30.56 9.01
N PRO A 76 2.02 31.80 8.76
CA PRO A 76 1.26 32.55 9.76
C PRO A 76 -0.02 31.82 10.17
N ASP A 77 -0.42 31.94 11.44
CA ASP A 77 -1.59 31.24 11.99
C ASP A 77 -2.88 31.56 11.22
N TYR A 78 -3.06 32.83 10.83
CA TYR A 78 -4.23 33.25 10.07
C TYR A 78 -4.35 32.50 8.73
N LEU A 79 -3.23 32.21 8.08
CA LEU A 79 -3.22 31.54 6.79
C LEU A 79 -3.56 30.05 6.94
N ILE A 80 -3.11 29.41 8.02
CA ILE A 80 -3.47 28.02 8.34
C ILE A 80 -4.98 27.90 8.56
N GLU A 81 -5.59 28.86 9.25
CA GLU A 81 -7.04 28.87 9.47
C GLU A 81 -7.81 29.10 8.16
N GLU A 82 -7.36 30.01 7.30
CA GLU A 82 -7.97 30.22 5.97
C GLU A 82 -7.86 28.96 5.09
N LEU A 83 -6.69 28.31 5.06
CA LEU A 83 -6.50 27.05 4.32
C LEU A 83 -7.40 25.94 4.84
N ARG A 84 -7.61 25.86 6.16
CA ARG A 84 -8.53 24.91 6.79
C ARG A 84 -9.96 25.17 6.34
N GLN A 85 -10.40 26.43 6.36
CA GLN A 85 -11.75 26.82 5.95
C GLN A 85 -11.99 26.55 4.46
N ALA A 86 -11.01 26.88 3.60
CA ALA A 86 -11.07 26.61 2.17
C ALA A 86 -11.18 25.10 1.88
N ALA A 87 -10.35 24.29 2.54
CA ALA A 87 -10.38 22.84 2.42
C ALA A 87 -11.73 22.25 2.86
N ALA A 88 -12.30 22.75 3.97
CA ALA A 88 -13.60 22.33 4.46
C ALA A 88 -14.73 22.68 3.48
N ARG A 89 -14.71 23.89 2.90
CA ARG A 89 -15.71 24.36 1.92
C ARG A 89 -15.69 23.52 0.64
N GLU A 90 -14.51 23.17 0.15
CA GLU A 90 -14.35 22.34 -1.05
C GLU A 90 -14.50 20.83 -0.76
N GLY A 91 -14.58 20.43 0.50
CA GLY A 91 -14.62 19.03 0.90
C GLY A 91 -13.35 18.26 0.53
N THR A 92 -12.18 18.90 0.62
CA THR A 92 -10.88 18.33 0.25
C THR A 92 -9.85 18.51 1.39
N ALA A 93 -8.64 18.00 1.22
CA ALA A 93 -7.56 18.17 2.17
C ALA A 93 -6.78 19.48 1.93
N GLN A 94 -6.25 20.10 2.99
CA GLN A 94 -5.40 21.29 2.89
C GLN A 94 -4.20 21.07 1.94
N LYS A 95 -3.64 19.85 1.92
CA LYS A 95 -2.58 19.45 0.99
C LYS A 95 -2.98 19.69 -0.47
N VAL A 96 -4.22 19.35 -0.84
CA VAL A 96 -4.72 19.48 -2.23
C VAL A 96 -4.84 20.95 -2.61
N ILE A 97 -5.28 21.81 -1.68
CA ILE A 97 -5.31 23.27 -1.89
C ILE A 97 -3.91 23.80 -2.18
N VAL A 98 -2.91 23.41 -1.37
CA VAL A 98 -1.51 23.82 -1.57
C VAL A 98 -0.95 23.29 -2.90
N LEU A 99 -1.17 22.01 -3.22
CA LEU A 99 -0.73 21.43 -4.49
C LEU A 99 -1.38 22.10 -5.71
N ARG A 100 -2.65 22.49 -5.60
CA ARG A 100 -3.35 23.24 -6.65
C ARG A 100 -2.73 24.63 -6.84
N ALA A 101 -2.42 25.34 -5.74
CA ALA A 101 -1.75 26.63 -5.80
C ALA A 101 -0.34 26.51 -6.43
N LEU A 102 0.42 25.46 -6.10
CA LEU A 102 1.71 25.19 -6.72
C LEU A 102 1.57 24.89 -8.22
N ARG A 103 0.54 24.14 -8.64
CA ARG A 103 0.26 23.94 -10.07
C ARG A 103 -0.04 25.25 -10.79
N GLN A 104 -0.82 26.14 -10.17
CA GLN A 104 -1.12 27.48 -10.71
C GLN A 104 0.13 28.36 -10.80
N ALA A 105 1.10 28.17 -9.89
CA ALA A 105 2.41 28.81 -9.94
C ALA A 105 3.37 28.19 -10.98
N GLY A 106 2.94 27.16 -11.72
CA GLY A 106 3.71 26.53 -12.79
C GLY A 106 4.56 25.33 -12.37
N TYR A 107 4.44 24.85 -11.12
CA TYR A 107 5.09 23.61 -10.71
C TYR A 107 4.39 22.39 -11.30
N ARG A 108 5.16 21.35 -11.61
CA ARG A 108 4.61 20.07 -12.05
C ARG A 108 3.88 19.40 -10.87
N VAL A 109 2.58 19.18 -11.06
CA VAL A 109 1.72 18.42 -10.14
C VAL A 109 0.84 17.53 -11.00
N ASP A 110 0.92 16.22 -10.79
CA ASP A 110 0.14 15.26 -11.55
C ASP A 110 -1.30 15.22 -11.01
N ASP A 111 -2.29 14.97 -11.87
CA ASP A 111 -3.72 15.01 -11.48
C ASP A 111 -4.07 13.98 -10.39
N ILE A 112 -3.32 12.88 -10.33
CA ILE A 112 -3.47 11.86 -9.28
C ILE A 112 -3.17 12.41 -7.89
N ASP A 113 -2.25 13.37 -7.76
CA ASP A 113 -1.87 13.94 -6.47
C ASP A 113 -2.89 14.98 -5.96
N LEU A 114 -3.76 15.46 -6.86
CA LEU A 114 -4.89 16.34 -6.55
C LEU A 114 -6.14 15.56 -6.13
N GLN A 115 -6.17 14.24 -6.30
CA GLN A 115 -7.27 13.41 -5.85
C GLN A 115 -7.19 13.22 -4.33
N ASP A 116 -8.24 13.61 -3.61
CA ASP A 116 -8.35 13.31 -2.19
C ASP A 116 -8.78 11.86 -1.97
N LEU A 117 -7.80 10.98 -1.78
CA LEU A 117 -8.03 9.55 -1.58
C LEU A 117 -8.65 9.21 -0.21
N ARG A 118 -8.76 10.16 0.71
CA ARG A 118 -9.36 9.91 2.03
C ARG A 118 -10.89 9.80 2.00
N ARG A 119 -11.53 10.19 0.89
CA ARG A 119 -12.99 10.23 0.73
C ARG A 119 -13.57 9.13 -0.17
N ARG A 120 -12.80 8.08 -0.47
CA ARG A 120 -13.29 6.90 -1.21
C ARG A 120 -13.82 5.84 -0.27
#